data_AF-A0A2C9W4N1-F1
#
_entry.id   AF-A0A2C9W4N1-F1
#
_cell.length_a   1.000
_cell.length_b   1.000
_cell.length_c   1.000
_cell.angle_alpha   90.00
_cell.angle_beta   90.00
_cell.angle_gamma   90.00
#
_symmetry.space_group_name_H-M   'P 1'
#
loop_
_entity.id
_entity.type
_entity.pdbx_description
1 polymer ?
#
loop_
_entity_poly.entity_id
_entity_poly.type
_entity_poly.pdbx_seq_one_letter_code
_entity_poly.pdbx_strand_id
1 'polypeptide(L)'
;MPPKPFRQLDNVSAGLTEWKGLLRDYWTRFSSYCNRAESIHIHQVEKMLEKAFGDFLFGSLPDNSRACPSCLEGTLIFKVSRYGAGYFIGCDQHPKCKYIAKTLYGDEEEEEETPQNKSMEEPRLLGVHPVSNEKVLLKNGPYGFYVQLGEDRKDFTPKRASVSHIKDVDSITLDGALQLLRYPVTLGNHPKDGHPVILKLAKVGFAVRHRRTIASVPKSMKPDDITLEKALELLSGDNVRHIGRPKGKPKVKQVMEVL
;
A
#
# COMPACT_ATOMS: atom_id res chain seq x y z
N MET A 1 21.32 -33.68 -23.30
CA MET A 1 20.04 -32.97 -23.57
C MET A 1 18.93 -33.73 -22.84
N PRO A 2 18.26 -33.16 -21.82
CA PRO A 2 17.19 -33.88 -21.14
C PRO A 2 16.02 -34.14 -22.11
N PRO A 3 15.41 -35.33 -22.11
CA PRO A 3 14.29 -35.65 -23.00
C PRO A 3 13.10 -34.72 -22.72
N LYS A 4 12.45 -34.22 -23.78
CA LYS A 4 11.28 -33.33 -23.68
C LYS A 4 10.15 -34.04 -22.89
N PRO A 5 9.56 -33.40 -21.87
CA PRO A 5 8.59 -34.03 -20.96
C PRO A 5 7.32 -34.53 -21.67
N PHE A 6 6.89 -33.83 -22.72
CA PHE A 6 5.70 -34.20 -23.50
C PHE A 6 5.76 -35.62 -24.07
N ARG A 7 6.92 -36.04 -24.59
CA ARG A 7 7.08 -37.37 -25.21
C ARG A 7 6.92 -38.52 -24.21
N GLN A 8 7.13 -38.26 -22.93
CA GLN A 8 7.03 -39.27 -21.88
C GLN A 8 5.56 -39.47 -21.45
N LEU A 9 4.75 -38.42 -21.50
CA LEU A 9 3.31 -38.49 -21.23
C LEU A 9 2.57 -39.19 -22.36
N ASP A 10 2.99 -38.98 -23.63
CA ASP A 10 2.43 -39.68 -24.78
C ASP A 10 2.61 -41.21 -24.67
N ASN A 11 3.77 -41.66 -24.17
CA ASN A 11 4.04 -43.09 -23.95
C ASN A 11 3.20 -43.71 -22.82
N VAL A 12 2.78 -42.91 -21.83
CA VAL A 12 1.85 -43.36 -20.78
C VAL A 12 0.44 -43.49 -21.37
N SER A 13 0.00 -42.50 -22.16
CA SER A 13 -1.30 -42.51 -22.84
C SER A 13 -1.41 -43.66 -23.85
N ALA A 14 -0.31 -44.02 -24.51
CA ALA A 14 -0.23 -45.18 -25.41
C ALA A 14 -0.12 -46.54 -24.69
N GLY A 15 -0.08 -46.56 -23.35
CA GLY A 15 0.03 -47.79 -22.55
C GLY A 15 1.42 -48.44 -22.56
N LEU A 16 2.42 -47.79 -23.14
CA LEU A 16 3.78 -48.31 -23.29
C LEU A 16 4.60 -48.19 -21.98
N THR A 17 4.17 -47.33 -21.05
CA THR A 17 4.89 -47.05 -19.80
C THR A 17 3.93 -46.89 -18.62
N GLU A 18 4.34 -47.33 -17.43
CA GLU A 18 3.55 -47.20 -16.21
C GLU A 18 3.69 -45.79 -15.61
N TRP A 19 2.57 -45.08 -15.45
CA TRP A 19 2.53 -43.69 -14.97
C TRP A 19 3.19 -43.51 -13.58
N LYS A 20 3.04 -44.49 -12.68
CA LYS A 20 3.64 -44.43 -11.34
C LYS A 20 5.17 -44.48 -11.39
N GLY A 21 5.73 -45.25 -12.33
CA GLY A 21 7.18 -45.32 -12.54
C GLY A 21 7.75 -43.99 -13.02
N LEU A 22 7.06 -43.35 -13.98
CA LEU A 22 7.42 -42.03 -14.50
C LEU A 22 7.37 -40.95 -13.41
N LEU A 23 6.32 -40.93 -12.58
CA LEU A 23 6.23 -39.96 -11.50
C LEU A 23 7.31 -40.16 -10.44
N ARG A 24 7.69 -41.40 -10.12
CA ARG A 24 8.80 -41.66 -9.19
C ARG A 24 10.12 -41.14 -9.74
N ASP A 25 10.43 -41.40 -11.01
CA ASP A 25 11.67 -40.91 -11.65
C ASP A 25 11.68 -39.38 -11.82
N TYR A 26 10.53 -38.78 -12.09
CA TYR A 26 10.39 -37.33 -12.07
C TYR A 26 10.63 -36.76 -10.66
N TRP A 27 9.99 -37.35 -9.64
CA TRP A 27 10.08 -36.87 -8.26
C TRP A 27 11.49 -36.98 -7.69
N THR A 28 12.22 -38.06 -7.96
CA THR A 28 13.62 -38.21 -7.51
C THR A 28 14.53 -37.13 -8.12
N ARG A 29 14.33 -36.79 -9.40
CA ARG A 29 15.07 -35.69 -10.05
C ARG A 29 14.65 -34.34 -9.49
N PHE A 30 13.35 -34.09 -9.39
CA PHE A 30 12.79 -32.84 -8.90
C PHE A 30 13.22 -32.55 -7.47
N SER A 31 13.07 -33.50 -6.55
CA SER A 31 13.51 -33.38 -5.15
C SER A 31 15.01 -33.12 -5.05
N SER A 32 15.83 -33.79 -5.87
CA SER A 32 17.27 -33.51 -5.96
C SER A 32 17.54 -32.05 -6.38
N TYR A 33 16.79 -31.52 -7.36
CA TYR A 33 16.92 -30.10 -7.74
C TYR A 33 16.47 -29.15 -6.63
N CYS A 34 15.38 -29.45 -5.92
CA CYS A 34 14.92 -28.64 -4.79
C CYS A 34 15.95 -28.59 -3.67
N ASN A 35 16.50 -29.74 -3.27
CA ASN A 35 17.55 -29.82 -2.24
C ASN A 35 18.81 -29.04 -2.64
N ARG A 36 19.17 -29.08 -3.94
CA ARG A 36 20.28 -28.29 -4.47
C ARG A 36 19.97 -26.79 -4.41
N ALA A 37 18.77 -26.39 -4.79
CA ALA A 37 18.35 -24.98 -4.78
C ALA A 37 18.25 -24.42 -3.35
N GLU A 38 17.82 -25.22 -2.38
CA GLU A 38 17.73 -24.84 -0.96
C GLU A 38 19.09 -24.41 -0.38
N SER A 39 20.17 -25.04 -0.81
CA SER A 39 21.54 -24.73 -0.34
C SER A 39 22.13 -23.42 -0.90
N ILE A 40 21.47 -22.78 -1.88
CA ILE A 40 22.01 -21.62 -2.58
C ILE A 40 21.53 -20.34 -1.90
N HIS A 41 22.46 -19.52 -1.43
CA HIS A 41 22.15 -18.22 -0.83
C HIS A 41 21.72 -17.20 -1.90
N ILE A 42 20.76 -16.32 -1.57
CA ILE A 42 20.21 -15.32 -2.50
C ILE A 42 21.31 -14.44 -3.13
N HIS A 43 22.30 -14.01 -2.36
CA HIS A 43 23.45 -13.25 -2.87
C HIS A 43 24.28 -13.98 -3.94
N GLN A 44 24.33 -15.31 -3.90
CA GLN A 44 25.00 -16.08 -4.95
C GLN A 44 24.18 -16.04 -6.23
N VAL A 45 22.85 -16.12 -6.12
CA VAL A 45 21.93 -15.99 -7.25
C VAL A 45 22.04 -14.59 -7.87
N GLU A 46 22.05 -13.53 -7.05
CA GLU A 46 22.24 -12.14 -7.50
C GLU A 46 23.52 -12.01 -8.33
N LYS A 47 24.66 -12.47 -7.81
CA LYS A 47 25.94 -12.45 -8.54
C LYS A 47 25.92 -13.27 -9.82
N MET A 48 25.26 -14.44 -9.81
CA MET A 48 25.13 -15.28 -11.00
C MET A 48 24.29 -14.58 -12.08
N LEU A 49 23.19 -13.95 -11.69
CA LEU A 49 22.31 -13.19 -12.59
C LEU A 49 23.01 -11.94 -13.13
N GLU A 50 23.73 -11.20 -12.29
CA GLU A 50 24.56 -10.07 -12.73
C GLU A 50 25.63 -10.49 -13.74
N LYS A 51 26.26 -11.66 -13.53
CA LYS A 51 27.25 -12.18 -14.46
C LYS A 51 26.63 -12.62 -15.79
N ALA A 52 25.46 -13.24 -15.74
CA ALA A 52 24.78 -13.76 -16.92
C ALA A 52 24.10 -12.67 -17.76
N PHE A 53 23.55 -11.64 -17.10
CA PHE A 53 22.70 -10.62 -17.71
C PHE A 53 23.26 -9.20 -17.53
N GLY A 54 24.51 -9.03 -17.12
CA GLY A 54 25.10 -7.73 -16.81
C GLY A 54 25.00 -6.73 -17.96
N ASP A 55 25.24 -7.17 -19.18
CA ASP A 55 25.16 -6.31 -20.38
C ASP A 55 23.74 -5.75 -20.58
N PHE A 56 22.73 -6.58 -20.29
CA PHE A 56 21.32 -6.18 -20.42
C PHE A 56 20.85 -5.34 -19.23
N LEU A 57 21.20 -5.75 -18.01
CA LEU A 57 20.79 -5.07 -16.78
C LEU A 57 21.38 -3.65 -16.71
N PHE A 58 22.65 -3.51 -17.10
CA PHE A 58 23.38 -2.25 -16.98
C PHE A 58 23.52 -1.45 -18.29
N GLY A 59 23.12 -2.02 -19.44
CA GLY A 59 23.20 -1.33 -20.74
C GLY A 59 22.26 -0.14 -20.89
N SER A 60 21.28 0.02 -19.97
CA SER A 60 20.37 1.16 -19.94
C SER A 60 20.88 2.37 -19.14
N LEU A 61 22.07 2.27 -18.51
CA LEU A 61 22.61 3.36 -17.72
C LEU A 61 23.29 4.44 -18.57
N PRO A 62 23.12 5.73 -18.22
CA PRO A 62 23.43 6.87 -19.09
C PRO A 62 24.90 7.07 -19.46
N ASP A 63 25.85 6.27 -18.98
CA ASP A 63 27.27 6.37 -19.38
C ASP A 63 27.97 5.00 -19.42
N ASN A 64 27.21 3.89 -19.44
CA ASN A 64 27.74 2.53 -19.16
C ASN A 64 28.52 2.40 -17.83
N SER A 65 28.53 3.47 -17.02
CA SER A 65 29.19 3.52 -15.73
C SER A 65 28.24 3.02 -14.65
N ARG A 66 28.72 2.09 -13.83
CA ARG A 66 27.99 1.59 -12.64
C ARG A 66 28.08 2.55 -11.45
N ALA A 67 28.60 3.76 -11.62
CA ALA A 67 28.70 4.72 -10.54
C ALA A 67 27.31 5.20 -10.10
N CYS A 68 27.08 5.26 -8.79
CA CYS A 68 25.83 5.76 -8.23
C CYS A 68 25.75 7.29 -8.37
N PRO A 69 24.70 7.87 -9.00
CA PRO A 69 24.59 9.31 -9.17
C PRO A 69 24.25 10.08 -7.88
N SER A 70 23.76 9.38 -6.85
CA SER A 70 23.40 10.00 -5.58
C SER A 70 24.59 10.18 -4.63
N CYS A 71 25.53 9.25 -4.60
CA CYS A 71 26.68 9.31 -3.69
C CYS A 71 28.04 9.36 -4.38
N LEU A 72 28.12 9.11 -5.70
CA LEU A 72 29.32 9.11 -6.55
C LEU A 72 30.44 8.12 -6.15
N GLU A 73 30.41 7.59 -4.92
CA GLU A 73 31.35 6.60 -4.40
C GLU A 73 30.86 5.16 -4.59
N GLY A 74 29.54 4.94 -4.48
CA GLY A 74 28.94 3.62 -4.53
C GLY A 74 28.75 3.08 -5.95
N THR A 75 28.66 1.76 -6.06
CA THR A 75 28.39 1.06 -7.30
C THR A 75 26.97 0.51 -7.35
N LEU A 76 26.35 0.56 -8.53
CA LEU A 76 25.01 0.05 -8.77
C LEU A 76 25.06 -1.45 -9.00
N ILE A 77 24.29 -2.17 -8.19
CA ILE A 77 24.19 -3.62 -8.17
C ILE A 77 22.74 -4.07 -8.32
N PHE A 78 22.54 -5.24 -8.92
CA PHE A 78 21.26 -5.91 -9.04
C PHE A 78 20.88 -6.55 -7.70
N LYS A 79 19.66 -6.29 -7.26
CA LYS A 79 19.08 -6.89 -6.05
C LYS A 79 17.71 -7.47 -6.34
N VAL A 80 17.41 -8.58 -5.67
CA VAL A 80 16.06 -9.17 -5.71
C VAL A 80 15.22 -8.56 -4.60
N SER A 81 13.95 -8.24 -4.90
CA SER A 81 13.03 -7.69 -3.90
C SER A 81 12.72 -8.70 -2.80
N ARG A 82 12.86 -8.27 -1.54
CA ARG A 82 12.45 -9.07 -0.36
C ARG A 82 10.95 -9.39 -0.33
N TYR A 83 10.14 -8.64 -1.07
CA TYR A 83 8.69 -8.79 -1.12
C TYR A 83 8.24 -9.80 -2.18
N GLY A 84 9.18 -10.52 -2.81
CA GLY A 84 8.90 -11.69 -3.65
C GLY A 84 8.48 -11.38 -5.08
N ALA A 85 8.30 -10.11 -5.45
CA ALA A 85 8.04 -9.68 -6.81
C ALA A 85 9.03 -8.59 -7.24
N GLY A 86 9.73 -8.85 -8.33
CA GLY A 86 10.61 -7.90 -9.00
C GLY A 86 12.07 -7.93 -8.57
N TYR A 87 12.88 -7.28 -9.42
CA TYR A 87 14.27 -6.95 -9.17
C TYR A 87 14.43 -5.43 -9.29
N PHE A 88 15.50 -4.91 -8.71
CA PHE A 88 15.83 -3.50 -8.85
C PHE A 88 17.34 -3.32 -8.86
N ILE A 89 17.81 -2.23 -9.47
CA ILE A 89 19.21 -1.83 -9.44
C ILE A 89 19.36 -0.77 -8.35
N GLY A 90 20.22 -1.02 -7.37
CA GLY A 90 20.41 -0.14 -6.22
C GLY A 90 21.87 0.03 -5.84
N CYS A 91 22.16 1.04 -5.03
CA CYS A 91 23.52 1.28 -4.54
C CYS A 91 23.98 0.17 -3.58
N ASP A 92 25.27 -0.19 -3.67
CA ASP A 92 25.95 -1.12 -2.76
C ASP A 92 26.13 -0.55 -1.34
N GLN A 93 26.28 0.77 -1.20
CA GLN A 93 26.45 1.49 0.07
C GLN A 93 25.16 1.58 0.92
N HIS A 94 24.18 0.70 0.70
CA HIS A 94 23.03 0.59 1.60
C HIS A 94 23.49 0.09 2.99
N PRO A 95 23.04 0.67 4.12
CA PRO A 95 21.92 1.61 4.28
C PRO A 95 22.26 3.10 4.18
N LYS A 96 23.53 3.47 3.97
CA LYS A 96 23.97 4.88 3.89
C LYS A 96 23.44 5.59 2.65
N CYS A 97 23.44 4.91 1.50
CA CYS A 97 22.82 5.37 0.27
C CYS A 97 21.58 4.52 -0.05
N LYS A 98 20.44 5.17 -0.28
CA LYS A 98 19.15 4.51 -0.60
C LYS A 98 18.73 4.68 -2.07
N TYR A 99 19.67 5.07 -2.93
CA TYR A 99 19.40 5.28 -4.34
C TYR A 99 19.00 3.96 -5.04
N ILE A 100 17.94 4.04 -5.85
CA ILE A 100 17.42 2.98 -6.70
C ILE A 100 17.30 3.56 -8.11
N ALA A 101 17.90 2.90 -9.10
CA ALA A 101 17.83 3.32 -10.49
C ALA A 101 16.44 3.00 -11.08
N LYS A 102 15.91 3.93 -11.88
CA LYS A 102 14.73 3.68 -12.71
C LYS A 102 15.15 2.78 -13.88
N THR A 103 14.85 1.49 -13.80
CA THR A 103 15.11 0.54 -14.88
C THR A 103 13.95 0.52 -15.88
N LEU A 104 14.27 0.21 -17.14
CA LEU A 104 13.37 0.23 -18.32
C LEU A 104 12.08 -0.61 -18.20
N TYR A 105 11.98 -1.55 -17.26
CA TYR A 105 10.83 -2.46 -17.12
C TYR A 105 9.75 -1.97 -16.13
N GLY A 106 9.60 -0.65 -16.00
CA GLY A 106 8.62 -0.02 -15.11
C GLY A 106 7.65 0.96 -15.76
N ASP A 107 7.83 1.32 -17.03
CA ASP A 107 7.07 2.39 -17.71
C ASP A 107 6.51 1.92 -19.06
N GLU A 108 5.57 0.95 -19.09
CA GLU A 108 4.71 0.74 -20.28
C GLU A 108 3.30 0.20 -19.94
N GLU A 109 2.68 0.63 -18.82
CA GLU A 109 1.21 0.50 -18.69
C GLU A 109 0.65 1.77 -18.04
N GLU A 110 0.18 2.68 -18.91
CA GLU A 110 -0.75 3.80 -18.68
C GLU A 110 -0.50 4.68 -17.44
N GLU A 111 0.33 5.72 -17.63
CA GLU A 111 0.36 6.91 -16.80
C GLU A 111 -1.01 7.63 -16.85
N GLU A 112 -1.94 7.29 -15.95
CA GLU A 112 -2.71 8.37 -15.34
C GLU A 112 -1.68 9.23 -14.58
N GLU A 113 -1.53 10.48 -15.01
CA GLU A 113 -0.65 11.50 -14.45
C GLU A 113 -0.84 11.63 -12.92
N THR A 114 -0.18 10.76 -12.17
CA THR A 114 0.15 11.03 -10.78
C THR A 114 1.38 11.91 -10.82
N PRO A 115 1.32 13.15 -10.30
CA PRO A 115 2.47 14.01 -10.31
C PRO A 115 3.57 13.30 -9.54
N GLN A 116 4.62 12.96 -10.30
CA GLN A 116 5.99 12.72 -9.91
C GLN A 116 6.20 12.77 -8.39
N ASN A 117 6.69 11.67 -7.82
CA ASN A 117 7.42 11.66 -6.55
C ASN A 117 8.58 12.67 -6.62
N LYS A 118 8.28 13.96 -6.51
CA LYS A 118 9.19 14.97 -6.00
C LYS A 118 9.52 14.47 -4.60
N SER A 119 10.78 14.12 -4.42
CA SER A 119 11.42 14.05 -3.12
C SER A 119 11.29 15.42 -2.43
N MET A 120 10.11 15.75 -1.90
CA MET A 120 10.06 16.57 -0.70
C MET A 120 10.38 15.63 0.46
N GLU A 121 11.68 15.32 0.59
CA GLU A 121 12.24 14.58 1.73
C GLU A 121 12.29 15.44 3.00
N GLU A 122 11.95 16.73 2.91
CA GLU A 122 11.89 17.62 4.06
C GLU A 122 10.46 17.90 4.52
N PRO A 123 10.17 17.75 5.84
CA PRO A 123 8.89 18.14 6.41
C PRO A 123 8.73 19.66 6.27
N ARG A 124 7.76 20.12 5.49
CA ARG A 124 7.45 21.55 5.35
C ARG A 124 6.78 22.04 6.64
N LEU A 125 7.43 22.98 7.32
CA LEU A 125 6.85 23.65 8.50
C LEU A 125 5.79 24.65 8.03
N LEU A 126 4.52 24.42 8.41
CA LEU A 126 3.41 25.33 8.10
C LEU A 126 3.28 26.46 9.13
N GLY A 127 3.68 26.21 10.38
CA GLY A 127 3.64 27.20 11.46
C GLY A 127 3.55 26.56 12.84
N VAL A 128 3.14 27.35 13.83
CA VAL A 128 2.90 26.91 15.21
C VAL A 128 1.42 27.02 15.55
N HIS A 129 0.90 26.06 16.30
CA HIS A 129 -0.48 26.07 16.75
C HIS A 129 -0.66 27.17 17.84
N PRO A 130 -1.63 28.08 17.70
CA PRO A 130 -1.77 29.23 18.60
C PRO A 130 -2.04 28.86 20.06
N VAL A 131 -2.76 27.75 20.30
CA VAL A 131 -3.10 27.26 21.66
C VAL A 131 -2.07 26.30 22.25
N SER A 132 -1.61 25.28 21.50
CA SER A 132 -0.69 24.26 22.04
C SER A 132 0.78 24.62 21.93
N ASN A 133 1.14 25.68 21.17
CA ASN A 133 2.52 26.06 20.85
C ASN A 133 3.35 24.93 20.18
N GLU A 134 2.67 23.94 19.59
CA GLU A 134 3.29 22.83 18.87
C GLU A 134 3.44 23.16 17.38
N LYS A 135 4.50 22.65 16.76
CA LYS A 135 4.76 22.84 15.32
C LYS A 135 3.75 22.04 14.49
N VAL A 136 3.22 22.66 13.45
CA VAL A 136 2.37 22.01 12.44
C VAL A 136 3.23 21.68 11.23
N LEU A 137 3.42 20.39 10.96
CA LEU A 137 4.31 19.87 9.92
C LEU A 137 3.50 19.21 8.80
N LEU A 138 3.85 19.50 7.55
CA LEU A 138 3.36 18.78 6.37
C LEU A 138 4.41 17.76 5.94
N LYS A 139 4.03 16.48 5.93
CA LYS A 139 4.92 15.35 5.62
C LYS A 139 4.35 14.51 4.48
N ASN A 140 5.23 13.80 3.78
CA ASN A 140 4.86 12.76 2.83
C ASN A 140 4.94 11.36 3.47
N GLY A 141 3.99 10.49 3.18
CA GLY A 141 3.93 9.13 3.71
C GLY A 141 3.42 8.12 2.68
N PRO A 142 3.34 6.82 3.05
CA PRO A 142 2.92 5.77 2.11
C PRO A 142 1.47 5.92 1.61
N TYR A 143 0.65 6.72 2.30
CA TYR A 143 -0.75 6.99 1.94
C TYR A 143 -0.97 8.41 1.40
N GLY A 144 0.12 9.10 1.03
CA GLY A 144 0.14 10.48 0.53
C GLY A 144 0.47 11.50 1.61
N PHE A 145 0.29 12.79 1.27
CA PHE A 145 0.60 13.91 2.15
C PHE A 145 -0.33 13.98 3.36
N TYR A 146 0.25 14.27 4.53
CA TYR A 146 -0.47 14.43 5.77
C TYR A 146 0.10 15.57 6.61
N VAL A 147 -0.77 16.21 7.39
CA VAL A 147 -0.40 17.20 8.40
C VAL A 147 -0.26 16.49 9.74
N GLN A 148 0.77 16.85 10.49
CA GLN A 148 1.05 16.36 11.82
C GLN A 148 1.17 17.53 12.80
N LEU A 149 0.48 17.40 13.95
CA LEU A 149 0.63 18.31 15.08
C LEU A 149 1.74 17.80 16.01
N GLY A 150 2.82 18.57 16.13
CA GLY A 150 4.00 18.23 16.93
C GLY A 150 4.97 17.28 16.24
N GLU A 151 6.12 17.07 16.88
CA GLU A 151 7.14 16.13 16.43
C GLU A 151 6.88 14.72 16.99
N ASP A 152 7.37 13.69 16.31
CA ASP A 152 7.23 12.31 16.79
C ASP A 152 8.11 12.11 18.03
N ARG A 153 7.50 11.84 19.18
CA ARG A 153 8.18 11.51 20.44
C ARG A 153 7.95 10.04 20.77
N LYS A 154 8.92 9.40 21.44
CA LYS A 154 8.87 7.95 21.72
C LYS A 154 7.62 7.50 22.49
N ASP A 155 7.04 8.39 23.30
CA ASP A 155 5.92 8.06 24.19
C ASP A 155 4.58 8.72 23.79
N PHE A 156 4.55 9.48 22.68
CA PHE A 156 3.35 10.22 22.27
C PHE A 156 3.09 10.08 20.78
N THR A 157 1.91 9.57 20.42
CA THR A 157 1.45 9.53 19.03
C THR A 157 0.82 10.89 18.66
N PRO A 158 1.47 11.70 17.81
CA PRO A 158 0.97 13.01 17.45
C PRO A 158 -0.33 12.90 16.64
N LYS A 159 -1.17 13.93 16.72
CA LYS A 159 -2.40 13.99 15.93
C LYS A 159 -2.04 14.21 14.45
N ARG A 160 -2.60 13.37 13.58
CA ARG A 160 -2.35 13.41 12.13
C ARG A 160 -3.65 13.55 11.35
N ALA A 161 -3.61 14.28 10.24
CA ALA A 161 -4.73 14.43 9.31
C ALA A 161 -4.24 14.29 7.87
N SER A 162 -4.92 13.45 7.08
CA SER A 162 -4.59 13.26 5.65
C SER A 162 -5.02 14.46 4.81
N VAL A 163 -4.19 14.86 3.85
CA VAL A 163 -4.47 15.97 2.93
C VAL A 163 -4.85 15.49 1.52
N SER A 164 -5.20 14.21 1.37
CA SER A 164 -5.47 13.59 0.06
C SER A 164 -6.62 14.21 -0.76
N HIS A 165 -7.41 15.10 -0.16
CA HIS A 165 -8.52 15.80 -0.80
C HIS A 165 -8.10 17.10 -1.48
N ILE A 166 -6.91 17.64 -1.16
CA ILE A 166 -6.36 18.85 -1.77
C ILE A 166 -5.42 18.40 -2.89
N LYS A 167 -5.69 18.86 -4.13
CA LYS A 167 -4.84 18.55 -5.29
C LYS A 167 -3.51 19.29 -5.23
N ASP A 168 -3.53 20.55 -4.79
CA ASP A 168 -2.35 21.41 -4.73
C ASP A 168 -1.78 21.47 -3.31
N VAL A 169 -0.78 20.63 -3.05
CA VAL A 169 -0.10 20.50 -1.75
C VAL A 169 0.57 21.81 -1.33
N ASP A 170 1.06 22.60 -2.28
CA ASP A 170 1.79 23.82 -1.95
C ASP A 170 0.91 24.98 -1.46
N SER A 171 -0.39 24.90 -1.74
CA SER A 171 -1.40 25.89 -1.35
C SER A 171 -1.86 25.77 0.10
N ILE A 172 -1.43 24.74 0.83
CA ILE A 172 -1.90 24.47 2.19
C ILE A 172 -1.37 25.53 3.15
N THR A 173 -2.29 26.26 3.78
CA THR A 173 -2.00 27.25 4.83
C THR A 173 -2.12 26.64 6.23
N LEU A 174 -1.59 27.36 7.24
CA LEU A 174 -1.70 26.97 8.64
C LEU A 174 -3.17 26.79 9.08
N ASP A 175 -4.05 27.71 8.71
CA ASP A 175 -5.46 27.66 9.08
C ASP A 175 -6.17 26.43 8.49
N GLY A 176 -5.90 26.12 7.22
CA GLY A 176 -6.42 24.91 6.59
C GLY A 176 -5.93 23.64 7.29
N ALA A 177 -4.64 23.58 7.62
CA ALA A 177 -4.05 22.48 8.36
C ALA A 177 -4.69 22.30 9.76
N LEU A 178 -4.92 23.38 10.49
CA LEU A 178 -5.61 23.36 11.79
C LEU A 178 -7.04 22.87 11.67
N GLN A 179 -7.77 23.28 10.63
CA GLN A 179 -9.14 22.81 10.38
C GLN A 179 -9.16 21.28 10.16
N LEU A 180 -8.21 20.74 9.40
CA LEU A 180 -8.11 19.29 9.16
C LEU A 180 -7.76 18.50 10.42
N LEU A 181 -6.88 19.04 11.27
CA LEU A 181 -6.49 18.42 12.53
C LEU A 181 -7.62 18.38 13.57
N ARG A 182 -8.73 19.10 13.39
CA ARG A 182 -9.89 19.01 14.29
C ARG A 182 -10.59 17.66 14.20
N TYR A 183 -10.64 17.05 13.02
CA TYR A 183 -11.32 15.79 12.78
C TYR A 183 -10.53 14.59 13.34
N PRO A 184 -11.20 13.51 13.80
CA PRO A 184 -12.64 13.27 13.83
C PRO A 184 -13.36 14.04 14.95
N VAL A 185 -14.56 14.56 14.66
CA VAL A 185 -15.43 15.26 15.62
C VAL A 185 -16.65 14.39 15.94
N THR A 186 -17.01 14.29 17.21
CA THR A 186 -18.24 13.60 17.64
C THR A 186 -19.37 14.61 17.68
N LEU A 187 -20.41 14.41 16.87
CA LEU A 187 -21.56 15.33 16.76
C LEU A 187 -22.61 15.10 17.86
N GLY A 188 -22.62 13.90 18.46
CA GLY A 188 -23.56 13.51 19.50
C GLY A 188 -23.89 12.02 19.45
N ASN A 189 -24.83 11.58 20.28
CA ASN A 189 -25.27 10.19 20.35
C ASN A 189 -26.56 10.01 19.53
N HIS A 190 -26.67 8.89 18.81
CA HIS A 190 -27.84 8.58 18.02
C HIS A 190 -29.06 8.30 18.93
N PRO A 191 -30.24 8.91 18.70
CA PRO A 191 -31.39 8.82 19.62
C PRO A 191 -31.94 7.40 19.82
N LYS A 192 -31.87 6.55 18.79
CA LYS A 192 -32.35 5.15 18.86
C LYS A 192 -31.38 4.17 19.54
N ASP A 193 -30.08 4.41 19.36
CA ASP A 193 -29.03 3.41 19.63
C ASP A 193 -28.08 3.85 20.75
N GLY A 194 -28.07 5.13 21.13
CA GLY A 194 -27.18 5.71 22.12
C GLY A 194 -25.70 5.77 21.70
N HIS A 195 -25.35 5.35 20.48
CA HIS A 195 -23.96 5.32 20.01
C HIS A 195 -23.51 6.63 19.35
N PRO A 196 -22.21 6.97 19.41
CA PRO A 196 -21.70 8.23 18.88
C PRO A 196 -21.77 8.29 17.35
N VAL A 197 -22.22 9.43 16.86
CA VAL A 197 -22.18 9.83 15.45
C VAL A 197 -20.92 10.67 15.26
N ILE A 198 -20.02 10.19 14.39
CA ILE A 198 -18.68 10.74 14.22
C ILE A 198 -18.54 11.29 12.80
N LEU A 199 -18.21 12.58 12.69
CA LEU A 199 -17.82 13.21 11.44
C LEU A 199 -16.31 13.03 11.24
N LYS A 200 -15.93 12.38 10.13
CA LYS A 200 -14.53 12.10 9.81
C LYS A 200 -14.18 12.55 8.40
N LEU A 201 -12.88 12.75 8.16
CA LEU A 201 -12.34 13.00 6.84
C LEU A 201 -12.05 11.66 6.13
N ALA A 202 -12.44 11.57 4.85
CA ALA A 202 -12.27 10.40 3.99
C ALA A 202 -11.65 10.82 2.63
N LYS A 203 -11.27 9.84 1.79
CA LYS A 203 -10.59 10.09 0.50
C LYS A 203 -11.38 11.02 -0.43
N VAL A 204 -12.71 10.91 -0.44
CA VAL A 204 -13.61 11.64 -1.35
C VAL A 204 -14.15 12.94 -0.73
N GLY A 205 -13.90 13.17 0.57
CA GLY A 205 -14.43 14.30 1.33
C GLY A 205 -14.82 13.90 2.75
N PHE A 206 -15.75 14.65 3.37
CA PHE A 206 -16.23 14.35 4.71
C PHE A 206 -17.24 13.21 4.70
N ALA A 207 -17.24 12.41 5.76
CA ALA A 207 -18.15 11.29 5.92
C ALA A 207 -18.65 11.21 7.36
N VAL A 208 -19.94 10.97 7.52
CA VAL A 208 -20.55 10.68 8.81
C VAL A 208 -20.51 9.17 9.02
N ARG A 209 -19.97 8.75 10.16
CA ARG A 209 -19.92 7.35 10.56
C ARG A 209 -20.77 7.15 11.81
N HIS A 210 -21.65 6.16 11.74
CA HIS A 210 -22.35 5.63 12.90
C HIS A 210 -22.18 4.10 12.92
N ARG A 211 -21.49 3.57 13.93
CA ARG A 211 -21.19 2.13 14.03
C ARG A 211 -20.61 1.54 12.72
N ARG A 212 -21.44 0.85 11.93
CA ARG A 212 -21.09 0.19 10.66
C ARG A 212 -21.62 0.91 9.42
N THR A 213 -22.46 1.93 9.59
CA THR A 213 -22.95 2.77 8.50
C THR A 213 -22.01 3.96 8.30
N ILE A 214 -21.72 4.24 7.04
CA ILE A 214 -21.03 5.44 6.61
C ILE A 214 -21.87 6.13 5.55
N ALA A 215 -22.23 7.38 5.81
CA ALA A 215 -22.82 8.26 4.82
C ALA A 215 -21.75 9.25 4.32
N SER A 216 -21.67 9.43 3.00
CA SER A 216 -20.83 10.49 2.43
C SER A 216 -21.54 11.83 2.56
N VAL A 217 -20.80 12.87 2.95
CA VAL A 217 -21.31 14.23 2.93
C VAL A 217 -21.16 14.78 1.50
N PRO A 218 -22.20 15.42 0.93
CA PRO A 218 -22.10 16.10 -0.36
C PRO A 218 -21.05 17.22 -0.33
N LYS A 219 -20.33 17.41 -1.44
CA LYS A 219 -19.29 18.46 -1.56
C LYS A 219 -19.84 19.90 -1.43
N SER A 220 -21.15 20.07 -1.58
CA SER A 220 -21.83 21.37 -1.47
C SER A 220 -21.96 21.88 -0.04
N MET A 221 -21.91 20.99 0.96
CA MET A 221 -22.12 21.37 2.36
C MET A 221 -20.77 21.53 3.09
N LYS A 222 -20.64 22.64 3.84
CA LYS A 222 -19.44 22.86 4.66
C LYS A 222 -19.47 21.95 5.89
N PRO A 223 -18.31 21.53 6.40
CA PRO A 223 -18.23 20.62 7.55
C PRO A 223 -18.83 21.18 8.83
N ASP A 224 -18.71 22.49 9.05
CA ASP A 224 -19.18 23.16 10.27
C ASP A 224 -20.72 23.27 10.34
N ASP A 225 -21.40 23.16 9.19
CA ASP A 225 -22.86 23.26 9.09
C ASP A 225 -23.57 21.91 9.37
N ILE A 226 -22.80 20.84 9.61
CA ILE A 226 -23.30 19.48 9.80
C ILE A 226 -23.65 19.29 11.28
N THR A 227 -24.91 19.50 11.62
CA THR A 227 -25.48 19.20 12.93
C THR A 227 -25.83 17.72 13.06
N LEU A 228 -26.12 17.27 14.28
CA LEU A 228 -26.56 15.91 14.56
C LEU A 228 -27.79 15.52 13.71
N GLU A 229 -28.76 16.42 13.56
CA GLU A 229 -29.99 16.19 12.79
C GLU A 229 -29.71 15.88 11.32
N LYS A 230 -28.92 16.74 10.64
CA LYS A 230 -28.49 16.51 9.25
C LYS A 230 -27.66 15.24 9.11
N ALA A 231 -26.83 14.93 10.11
CA ALA A 231 -26.06 13.70 10.12
C ALA A 231 -26.96 12.46 10.19
N LEU A 232 -28.08 12.52 10.92
CA LEU A 232 -29.08 11.44 10.97
C LEU A 232 -29.85 11.31 9.65
N GLU A 233 -30.17 12.42 8.98
CA GLU A 233 -30.77 12.41 7.64
C GLU A 233 -29.84 11.72 6.63
N LEU A 234 -28.56 12.11 6.61
CA LEU A 234 -27.56 11.49 5.72
C LEU A 234 -27.36 9.99 6.00
N LEU A 235 -27.43 9.59 7.27
CA LEU A 235 -27.32 8.18 7.68
C LEU A 235 -28.56 7.35 7.36
N SER A 236 -29.70 7.99 7.11
CA SER A 236 -30.97 7.33 6.75
C SER A 236 -31.23 7.30 5.24
N GLY A 237 -30.47 8.06 4.45
CA GLY A 237 -30.60 8.10 3.00
C GLY A 237 -30.00 6.90 2.27
N ASP A 238 -30.17 6.88 0.93
CA ASP A 238 -29.79 5.73 0.09
C ASP A 238 -28.26 5.62 -0.14
N ASN A 239 -27.52 6.71 0.04
CA ASN A 239 -26.07 6.80 -0.21
C ASN A 239 -25.20 6.24 0.94
N VAL A 240 -25.72 5.28 1.69
CA VAL A 240 -25.06 4.72 2.88
C VAL A 240 -24.29 3.45 2.51
N ARG A 241 -23.01 3.43 2.88
CA ARG A 241 -22.15 2.25 2.77
C ARG A 241 -22.12 1.53 4.11
N HIS A 242 -22.35 0.22 4.09
CA HIS A 242 -22.21 -0.63 5.27
C HIS A 242 -20.86 -1.34 5.25
N ILE A 243 -20.10 -1.21 6.35
CA ILE A 243 -18.79 -1.88 6.49
C ILE A 243 -18.93 -3.22 7.21
N GLY A 244 -18.23 -4.21 6.67
CA GLY A 244 -18.06 -5.56 7.24
C GLY A 244 -19.13 -6.56 6.78
N ARG A 245 -18.99 -7.82 7.18
CA ARG A 245 -19.93 -8.91 6.83
C ARG A 245 -21.35 -8.63 7.33
N PRO A 246 -22.39 -8.64 6.48
CA PRO A 246 -23.76 -8.47 6.94
C PRO A 246 -24.06 -9.52 8.02
N LYS A 247 -24.67 -9.11 9.14
CA LYS A 247 -25.15 -10.09 10.12
C LYS A 247 -26.18 -10.95 9.39
N GLY A 248 -25.96 -12.26 9.35
CA GLY A 248 -26.93 -13.21 8.77
C GLY A 248 -28.30 -12.99 9.40
N LYS A 249 -29.36 -13.08 8.59
CA LYS A 249 -30.74 -12.96 9.07
C LYS A 249 -30.92 -13.89 10.29
N PRO A 250 -31.51 -13.42 11.41
CA PRO A 250 -31.79 -14.31 12.53
C PRO A 250 -32.70 -15.43 12.02
N LYS A 251 -32.26 -16.69 12.17
CA LYS A 251 -33.11 -17.85 11.85
C LYS A 251 -34.34 -17.77 12.75
N VAL A 252 -35.50 -17.54 12.13
CA VAL A 252 -36.80 -17.69 12.80
C VAL A 252 -36.87 -19.15 13.26
N LYS A 253 -36.84 -19.37 14.58
CA LYS A 253 -37.11 -20.70 15.15
C LYS A 253 -38.60 -20.97 14.92
N GLN A 254 -38.92 -21.78 13.91
CA GLN A 254 -40.25 -22.38 13.82
C GLN A 254 -40.43 -23.28 15.03
N VAL A 255 -41.40 -22.95 15.86
CA VAL A 255 -41.88 -23.82 16.93
C VAL A 255 -42.70 -24.90 16.24
N MET A 256 -42.17 -26.13 16.18
CA MET A 256 -42.96 -27.30 15.79
C MET A 256 -43.87 -27.65 16.97
N GLU A 257 -45.16 -27.33 16.84
CA GLU A 257 -46.22 -27.98 17.61
C GLU A 257 -46.29 -29.44 17.20
N VAL A 258 -46.07 -30.32 18.17
CA VAL A 258 -46.24 -31.77 18.02
C VAL A 258 -47.70 -32.06 18.36
N LEU A 259 -48.46 -32.55 17.37
CA LEU A 259 -49.73 -33.26 17.56
C LEU A 259 -49.46 -34.76 17.49
#